data_AF-A0A9P7RYQ8-F1
#
_entry.id   AF-A0A9P7RYQ8-F1
#
_cell.length_a   1.000
_cell.length_b   1.000
_cell.length_c   1.000
_cell.angle_alpha   90.00
_cell.angle_beta   90.00
_cell.angle_gamma   90.00
#
_symmetry.space_group_name_H-M   'P 1'
#
loop_
_entity.id
_entity.type
_entity.pdbx_description
1 polymer ?
#
loop_
_entity_poly.entity_id
_entity_poly.type
_entity_poly.pdbx_seq_one_letter_code
_entity_poly.pdbx_strand_id
1 'polypeptide(L)'
;MFLQRALCRLFKLVVYIIAIWLIVAVLYLATPSPLPNESSIITSLNNGKTVTRVFDLRKFFPHSDYTPSVRQSRQHDRWSFIMQFQFLHDPTTRSQMLMFGGGYDPLDKINAILEGPTSKPTIQIPYHNISLDELDNKTETNISPAIEIEIAVGDMDGLVPPYVANADATLLYWWTTHEANTMSFRIRTVPEQKIVEIWPDSYFWYDNEKKYPTPPSLKPLITMEFNGDAGSPPKFTFPPPPTSSSPSILYPIRLGLLLFLLPLGAIGFLLFVTFSGIFHGLFILLTRIAAFGGLCITVYGVYWWIKHERPRMSVSLTDVRDVLDTTLDNVRMRSEAATREPTQVVDLEAQNATVSVETVIEKEGKDQT
;
A
#
# COMPACT_ATOMS: atom_id res chain seq x y z
N MET A 1 16.19 -34.14 20.66
CA MET A 1 17.28 -33.16 20.47
C MET A 1 17.37 -32.59 19.04
N PHE A 2 17.32 -33.40 17.97
CA PHE A 2 17.40 -32.92 16.58
C PHE A 2 16.28 -31.93 16.19
N LEU A 3 15.03 -32.26 16.53
CA LEU A 3 13.87 -31.42 16.21
C LEU A 3 13.96 -30.01 16.82
N GLN A 4 14.38 -29.91 18.09
CA GLN A 4 14.55 -28.62 18.78
C GLN A 4 15.62 -27.77 18.09
N ARG A 5 16.76 -28.37 17.68
CA ARG A 5 17.82 -27.65 16.95
C ARG A 5 17.33 -27.18 15.58
N ALA A 6 16.57 -28.01 14.86
CA ALA A 6 15.98 -27.64 13.57
C ALA A 6 14.98 -26.48 13.73
N LEU A 7 14.12 -26.54 14.74
CA LEU A 7 13.13 -25.50 15.03
C LEU A 7 13.79 -24.17 15.41
N CYS A 8 14.85 -24.19 16.22
CA CYS A 8 15.64 -22.99 16.52
C CYS A 8 16.32 -22.40 15.29
N ARG A 9 16.86 -23.23 14.38
CA ARG A 9 17.47 -22.74 13.12
C ARG A 9 16.43 -22.12 12.19
N LEU A 10 15.26 -22.76 12.07
CA LEU A 10 14.15 -22.25 11.28
C LEU A 10 13.64 -20.92 11.82
N PHE A 11 13.45 -20.81 13.14
CA PHE A 11 13.08 -19.55 13.80
C PHE A 11 14.09 -18.44 13.50
N LYS A 12 15.39 -18.71 13.64
CA LYS A 12 16.44 -17.74 13.30
C LYS A 12 16.37 -17.31 11.83
N LEU A 13 16.17 -18.25 10.91
CA LEU A 13 16.02 -17.96 9.48
C LEU A 13 14.82 -17.04 9.21
N VAL A 14 13.66 -17.31 9.81
CA VAL A 14 12.46 -16.46 9.68
C VAL A 14 12.74 -15.05 10.20
N VAL A 15 13.37 -14.93 11.38
CA VAL A 15 13.75 -13.63 11.95
C VAL A 15 14.71 -12.87 11.03
N TYR A 16 15.68 -13.55 10.42
CA TYR A 16 16.59 -12.93 9.45
C TYR A 16 15.88 -12.47 8.18
N ILE A 17 14.96 -13.27 7.63
CA ILE A 17 14.17 -12.89 6.46
C ILE A 17 13.34 -11.63 6.76
N ILE A 18 12.66 -11.59 7.91
CA ILE A 18 11.88 -10.42 8.34
C ILE A 18 12.77 -9.20 8.54
N ALA A 19 13.93 -9.36 9.20
CA ALA A 19 14.86 -8.26 9.44
C ALA A 19 15.42 -7.69 8.13
N ILE A 20 15.85 -8.55 7.21
CA ILE A 20 16.33 -8.14 5.88
C ILE A 20 15.21 -7.43 5.13
N TRP A 21 14.00 -7.99 5.11
CA TRP A 21 12.84 -7.38 4.47
C TRP A 21 12.56 -5.99 5.02
N LEU A 22 12.56 -5.83 6.34
CA LEU A 22 12.33 -4.55 6.99
C LEU A 22 13.42 -3.54 6.65
N ILE A 23 14.70 -3.95 6.63
CA ILE A 23 15.81 -3.08 6.21
C ILE A 23 15.61 -2.60 4.77
N VAL A 24 15.30 -3.51 3.84
CA VAL A 24 15.06 -3.13 2.43
C VAL A 24 13.82 -2.25 2.31
N ALA A 25 12.77 -2.49 3.10
CA ALA A 25 11.55 -1.68 3.09
C ALA A 25 11.83 -0.26 3.59
N VAL A 26 12.59 -0.12 4.68
CA VAL A 26 13.04 1.18 5.19
C VAL A 26 13.92 1.89 4.15
N LEU A 27 14.84 1.18 3.49
CA LEU A 27 15.65 1.76 2.41
C LEU A 27 14.77 2.23 1.23
N TYR A 28 13.79 1.42 0.80
CA TYR A 28 12.84 1.77 -0.26
C TYR A 28 12.05 3.04 0.09
N LEU A 29 11.49 3.09 1.30
CA LEU A 29 10.76 4.26 1.79
C LEU A 29 11.68 5.48 1.93
N ALA A 30 12.89 5.31 2.46
CA ALA A 30 13.82 6.43 2.67
C ALA A 30 14.49 6.92 1.39
N THR A 31 14.41 6.18 0.27
CA THR A 31 15.06 6.57 -0.99
C THR A 31 14.39 7.81 -1.58
N PRO A 32 15.09 8.96 -1.68
CA PRO A 32 14.49 10.18 -2.20
C PRO A 32 14.18 10.06 -3.70
N SER A 33 13.37 10.96 -4.22
CA SER A 33 13.00 11.02 -5.65
C SER A 33 13.48 12.35 -6.27
N PRO A 34 14.82 12.57 -6.39
CA PRO A 34 15.32 13.81 -6.96
C PRO A 34 15.04 13.86 -8.46
N LEU A 35 14.31 14.90 -8.89
CA LEU A 35 14.02 15.12 -10.30
C LEU A 35 15.30 15.50 -11.06
N PRO A 36 15.53 14.93 -12.25
CA PRO A 36 16.64 15.34 -13.11
C PRO A 36 16.44 16.80 -13.59
N ASN A 37 17.55 17.50 -13.83
CA ASN A 37 17.50 18.84 -14.42
C ASN A 37 17.05 18.75 -15.89
N GLU A 38 16.15 19.63 -16.34
CA GLU A 38 15.67 19.69 -17.71
C GLU A 38 16.82 19.87 -18.73
N SER A 39 17.87 20.61 -18.39
CA SER A 39 19.05 20.72 -19.27
C SER A 39 19.77 19.38 -19.49
N SER A 40 19.80 18.50 -18.48
CA SER A 40 20.39 17.16 -18.60
C SER A 40 19.54 16.22 -19.45
N ILE A 41 18.21 16.39 -19.40
CA ILE A 41 17.25 15.67 -20.23
C ILE A 41 17.43 16.09 -21.70
N ILE A 42 17.44 17.40 -21.98
CA ILE A 42 17.66 17.95 -23.33
C ILE A 42 19.01 17.50 -23.89
N THR A 43 20.06 17.56 -23.08
CA THR A 43 21.40 17.06 -23.46
C THR A 43 21.37 15.58 -23.79
N SER A 44 20.63 14.77 -23.02
CA SER A 44 20.50 13.33 -23.28
C SER A 44 19.78 13.07 -24.60
N LEU A 45 18.71 13.80 -24.89
CA LEU A 45 17.95 13.67 -26.14
C LEU A 45 18.80 14.07 -27.35
N ASN A 46 19.53 15.19 -27.27
CA ASN A 46 20.49 15.63 -28.29
C ASN A 46 21.62 14.62 -28.56
N ASN A 47 21.99 13.83 -27.55
CA ASN A 47 22.98 12.77 -27.67
C ASN A 47 22.40 11.44 -28.19
N GLY A 48 21.17 11.43 -28.71
CA GLY A 48 20.53 10.21 -29.21
C GLY A 48 20.08 9.24 -28.12
N LYS A 49 20.07 9.64 -26.85
CA LYS A 49 19.55 8.80 -25.77
C LYS A 49 18.03 8.92 -25.70
N THR A 50 17.39 7.81 -25.36
CA THR A 50 15.95 7.77 -25.09
C THR A 50 15.65 8.50 -23.78
N VAL A 51 14.67 9.40 -23.82
CA VAL A 51 14.15 10.14 -22.68
C VAL A 51 12.73 9.66 -22.40
N THR A 52 12.50 9.18 -21.17
CA THR A 52 11.16 8.85 -20.68
C THR A 52 10.52 10.06 -20.01
N ARG A 53 9.25 10.33 -20.35
CA ARG A 53 8.41 11.34 -19.72
C ARG A 53 7.07 10.72 -19.33
N VAL A 54 6.55 11.15 -18.19
CA VAL A 54 5.22 10.84 -17.72
C VAL A 54 4.38 12.11 -17.77
N PHE A 55 3.21 12.01 -18.38
CA PHE A 55 2.31 13.13 -18.63
C PHE A 55 0.99 12.93 -17.87
N ASP A 56 0.49 13.99 -17.22
CA ASP A 56 -0.84 13.98 -16.58
C ASP A 56 -1.93 14.06 -17.66
N LEU A 57 -2.69 12.98 -17.80
CA LEU A 57 -3.76 12.83 -18.78
C LEU A 57 -4.78 13.97 -18.72
N ARG A 58 -5.07 14.51 -17.53
CA ARG A 58 -6.07 15.59 -17.35
C ARG A 58 -5.59 16.93 -17.89
N LYS A 59 -4.27 17.10 -18.03
CA LYS A 59 -3.66 18.35 -18.52
C LYS A 59 -3.54 18.37 -20.04
N PHE A 60 -3.48 17.19 -20.67
CA PHE A 60 -3.35 17.06 -22.13
C PHE A 60 -4.66 16.67 -22.82
N PHE A 61 -5.62 16.11 -22.09
CA PHE A 61 -6.94 15.77 -22.62
C PHE A 61 -8.01 16.46 -21.76
N PRO A 62 -8.69 17.50 -22.28
CA PRO A 62 -9.74 18.21 -21.56
C PRO A 62 -10.84 17.24 -21.10
N HIS A 63 -11.53 17.55 -20.01
CA HIS A 63 -12.54 16.63 -19.46
C HIS A 63 -13.68 16.31 -20.44
N SER A 64 -13.97 17.23 -21.37
CA SER A 64 -14.91 17.06 -22.48
C SER A 64 -14.38 16.17 -23.62
N ASP A 65 -13.13 15.71 -23.56
CA ASP A 65 -12.59 14.79 -24.56
C ASP A 65 -13.18 13.40 -24.35
N TYR A 66 -13.95 12.94 -25.35
CA TYR A 66 -14.65 11.65 -25.35
C TYR A 66 -14.04 10.62 -26.29
N THR A 67 -12.80 10.84 -26.74
CA THR A 67 -12.06 9.82 -27.49
C THR A 67 -12.06 8.50 -26.69
N PRO A 68 -12.28 7.33 -27.34
CA PRO A 68 -12.48 6.06 -26.63
C PRO A 68 -11.33 5.71 -25.67
N SER A 69 -10.10 5.99 -26.08
CA SER A 69 -8.89 5.77 -25.31
C SER A 69 -8.84 6.61 -24.03
N VAL A 70 -9.05 7.91 -24.14
CA VAL A 70 -9.11 8.82 -22.98
C VAL A 70 -10.22 8.42 -22.02
N ARG A 71 -11.39 8.04 -22.54
CA ARG A 71 -12.52 7.58 -21.72
C ARG A 71 -12.18 6.30 -20.97
N GLN A 72 -11.55 5.34 -21.64
CA GLN A 72 -11.12 4.08 -21.01
C GLN A 72 -10.11 4.34 -19.89
N SER A 73 -9.07 5.16 -20.12
CA SER A 73 -8.11 5.52 -19.08
C SER A 73 -8.81 6.14 -17.86
N ARG A 74 -9.75 7.06 -18.06
CA ARG A 74 -10.50 7.70 -16.97
C ARG A 74 -11.41 6.73 -16.21
N GLN A 75 -12.05 5.79 -16.90
CA GLN A 75 -12.91 4.77 -16.28
C GLN A 75 -12.14 3.83 -15.35
N HIS A 76 -10.86 3.64 -15.65
CA HIS A 76 -9.94 2.86 -14.82
C HIS A 76 -9.11 3.74 -13.88
N ASP A 77 -9.45 5.02 -13.67
CA ASP A 77 -8.69 5.95 -12.82
C ASP A 77 -7.19 6.03 -13.20
N ARG A 78 -6.87 5.93 -14.50
CA ARG A 78 -5.50 6.11 -15.02
C ARG A 78 -5.31 7.56 -15.42
N TRP A 79 -4.64 8.30 -14.55
CA TRP A 79 -4.45 9.74 -14.69
C TRP A 79 -3.10 10.14 -15.29
N SER A 80 -2.22 9.17 -15.56
CA SER A 80 -0.91 9.41 -16.16
C SER A 80 -0.64 8.44 -17.30
N PHE A 81 0.18 8.86 -18.27
CA PHE A 81 0.66 8.02 -19.36
C PHE A 81 2.15 8.27 -19.62
N ILE A 82 2.86 7.23 -20.07
CA ILE A 82 4.31 7.23 -20.25
C ILE A 82 4.63 7.35 -21.74
N MET A 83 5.54 8.25 -22.11
CA MET A 83 6.10 8.25 -23.46
C MET A 83 7.61 8.28 -23.41
N GLN A 84 8.22 7.72 -24.46
CA GLN A 84 9.63 7.82 -24.73
C GLN A 84 9.87 8.64 -25.99
N PHE A 85 10.91 9.45 -25.95
CA PHE A 85 11.38 10.27 -27.07
C PHE A 85 12.84 9.95 -27.34
N GLN A 86 13.22 9.88 -28.60
CA GLN A 86 14.61 9.74 -29.02
C GLN A 86 14.84 10.62 -30.24
N PHE A 87 15.95 11.35 -30.25
CA PHE A 87 16.33 12.18 -31.38
C PHE A 87 17.62 11.67 -31.99
N LEU A 88 17.55 11.19 -33.22
CA LEU A 88 18.71 10.71 -33.96
C LEU A 88 19.14 11.80 -34.93
N HIS A 89 20.41 12.16 -34.85
CA HIS A 89 21.05 13.06 -35.80
C HIS A 89 22.21 12.31 -36.45
N ASP A 90 22.13 12.11 -37.76
CA ASP A 90 23.24 11.59 -38.54
C ASP A 90 24.00 12.76 -39.18
N PRO A 91 25.23 13.06 -38.72
CA PRO A 91 26.00 14.18 -39.25
C PRO A 91 26.46 13.95 -40.70
N THR A 92 26.50 12.69 -41.16
CA THR A 92 26.98 12.35 -42.50
C THR A 92 25.91 12.57 -43.57
N THR A 93 24.70 12.06 -43.31
CA THR A 93 23.55 12.25 -44.20
C THR A 93 22.81 13.56 -43.93
N ARG A 94 23.14 14.25 -42.83
CA ARG A 94 22.39 15.37 -42.25
C ARG A 94 20.95 15.02 -41.90
N SER A 95 20.58 13.74 -41.91
CA SER A 95 19.23 13.32 -41.58
C SER A 95 18.98 13.53 -40.10
N GLN A 96 17.78 14.02 -39.81
CA GLN A 96 17.30 14.23 -38.46
C GLN A 96 15.99 13.47 -38.28
N MET A 97 15.94 12.65 -37.23
CA MET A 97 14.79 11.82 -36.95
C MET A 97 14.34 12.01 -35.50
N LEU A 98 13.08 12.38 -35.32
CA LEU A 98 12.43 12.34 -34.03
C LEU A 98 11.60 11.06 -33.94
N MET A 99 11.88 10.25 -32.94
CA MET A 99 11.15 9.03 -32.64
C MET A 99 10.38 9.23 -31.33
N PHE A 100 9.14 8.77 -31.29
CA PHE A 100 8.34 8.75 -30.07
C PHE A 100 7.42 7.53 -29.99
N GLY A 101 7.07 7.10 -28.79
CA GLY A 101 6.20 5.95 -28.56
C GLY A 101 5.87 5.72 -27.08
N GLY A 102 5.12 4.66 -26.79
CA GLY A 102 4.76 4.24 -25.42
C GLY A 102 5.93 3.74 -24.57
N GLY A 103 7.09 3.55 -25.21
CA GLY A 103 8.34 3.26 -24.54
C GLY A 103 8.63 1.78 -24.35
N TYR A 104 9.87 1.50 -24.04
CA TYR A 104 10.44 0.18 -23.81
C TYR A 104 10.22 -0.30 -22.36
N ASP A 105 10.04 -1.61 -22.15
CA ASP A 105 10.04 -2.21 -20.82
C ASP A 105 11.43 -2.02 -20.16
N PRO A 106 11.56 -1.31 -19.03
CA PRO A 106 12.84 -1.08 -18.38
C PRO A 106 13.52 -2.38 -17.91
N LEU A 107 12.75 -3.44 -17.68
CA LEU A 107 13.32 -4.76 -17.37
C LEU A 107 13.92 -5.42 -18.58
N ASP A 108 13.68 -4.94 -19.77
CA ASP A 108 13.95 -5.73 -20.95
C ASP A 108 15.46 -5.73 -21.28
N LYS A 109 16.21 -4.73 -20.78
CA LYS A 109 17.68 -4.80 -20.64
C LYS A 109 18.14 -5.80 -19.59
N ILE A 110 17.39 -5.95 -18.50
CA ILE A 110 17.68 -6.88 -17.41
C ILE A 110 17.35 -8.32 -17.85
N ASN A 111 16.23 -8.53 -18.53
CA ASN A 111 15.82 -9.78 -19.14
C ASN A 111 16.78 -10.17 -20.26
N ALA A 112 17.24 -9.24 -21.10
CA ALA A 112 18.31 -9.52 -22.08
C ALA A 112 19.63 -9.96 -21.41
N ILE A 113 19.92 -9.50 -20.19
CA ILE A 113 21.09 -9.96 -19.40
C ILE A 113 20.82 -11.33 -18.76
N LEU A 114 19.60 -11.56 -18.24
CA LEU A 114 19.24 -12.78 -17.50
C LEU A 114 18.91 -13.97 -18.41
N GLU A 115 18.25 -13.73 -19.54
CA GLU A 115 17.77 -14.75 -20.48
C GLU A 115 18.79 -15.06 -21.60
N GLY A 116 19.87 -14.27 -21.68
CA GLY A 116 20.89 -14.38 -22.71
C GLY A 116 20.43 -13.83 -24.07
N PRO A 117 21.35 -13.70 -25.05
CA PRO A 117 21.12 -13.01 -26.33
C PRO A 117 20.14 -13.73 -27.29
N THR A 118 19.41 -14.75 -26.84
CA THR A 118 18.56 -15.61 -27.68
C THR A 118 17.07 -15.52 -27.37
N SER A 119 16.63 -14.77 -26.34
CA SER A 119 15.19 -14.55 -26.13
C SER A 119 14.64 -13.58 -27.18
N LYS A 120 13.45 -13.91 -27.68
CA LYS A 120 12.71 -13.20 -28.74
C LYS A 120 12.80 -11.67 -28.53
N PRO A 121 12.93 -10.87 -29.61
CA PRO A 121 12.83 -9.42 -29.47
C PRO A 121 11.49 -9.10 -28.82
N THR A 122 11.57 -8.68 -27.57
CA THR A 122 10.46 -8.16 -26.80
C THR A 122 9.77 -7.09 -27.63
N ILE A 123 8.45 -7.08 -27.55
CA ILE A 123 7.54 -6.17 -28.25
C ILE A 123 8.17 -4.78 -28.26
N GLN A 124 8.81 -4.42 -29.38
CA GLN A 124 9.22 -3.05 -29.64
C GLN A 124 7.90 -2.31 -29.78
N ILE A 125 7.45 -1.67 -28.71
CA ILE A 125 6.30 -0.76 -28.78
C ILE A 125 6.61 0.18 -29.95
N PRO A 126 5.72 0.25 -30.96
CA PRO A 126 6.05 0.85 -32.25
C PRO A 126 6.45 2.30 -32.03
N TYR A 127 7.72 2.60 -32.31
CA TYR A 127 8.17 3.98 -32.41
C TYR A 127 7.62 4.54 -33.71
N HIS A 128 6.96 5.69 -33.61
CA HIS A 128 6.67 6.48 -34.80
C HIS A 128 7.88 7.35 -35.11
N ASN A 129 8.39 7.20 -36.34
CA ASN A 129 9.59 7.88 -36.80
C ASN A 129 9.18 9.04 -37.71
N ILE A 130 9.67 10.23 -37.40
CA ILE A 130 9.45 11.42 -38.18
C ILE A 130 10.79 11.82 -38.81
N SER A 131 10.91 11.72 -40.13
CA SER A 131 11.99 12.40 -40.84
C SER A 131 11.70 13.90 -40.84
N LEU A 132 12.71 14.67 -40.44
CA LEU A 132 12.63 16.13 -40.34
C LEU A 132 13.19 16.81 -41.60
N ASP A 133 13.69 16.02 -42.56
CA ASP A 133 14.35 16.50 -43.77
C ASP A 133 13.37 17.23 -44.72
N GLU A 134 12.08 16.91 -44.61
CA GLU A 134 11.03 17.55 -45.42
C GLU A 134 10.55 18.90 -44.87
N LEU A 135 11.01 19.33 -43.69
CA LEU A 135 10.51 20.54 -43.05
C LEU A 135 10.86 21.79 -43.86
N ASP A 136 12.03 21.81 -44.50
CA ASP A 136 12.52 22.96 -45.27
C ASP A 136 11.73 23.22 -46.57
N ASN A 137 11.01 22.21 -47.08
CA ASN A 137 10.27 22.30 -48.34
C ASN A 137 8.80 22.71 -48.18
N LYS A 138 8.30 22.80 -46.93
CA LYS A 138 6.89 23.10 -46.65
C LYS A 138 6.75 24.58 -46.28
N THR A 139 5.81 25.28 -46.90
CA THR A 139 5.52 26.70 -46.60
C THR A 139 4.33 26.87 -45.67
N GLU A 140 3.41 25.91 -45.63
CA GLU A 140 2.21 25.98 -44.78
C GLU A 140 2.37 25.12 -43.52
N THR A 141 1.73 25.57 -42.43
CA THR A 141 1.59 24.76 -41.22
C THR A 141 0.84 23.47 -41.57
N ASN A 142 1.44 22.34 -41.24
CA ASN A 142 0.88 21.02 -41.54
C ASN A 142 0.64 20.25 -40.24
N ILE A 143 -0.45 19.50 -40.20
CA ILE A 143 -0.81 18.61 -39.10
C ILE A 143 -0.96 17.20 -39.67
N SER A 144 -0.27 16.24 -39.05
CA SER A 144 -0.36 14.84 -39.47
C SER A 144 -1.77 14.26 -39.23
N PRO A 145 -2.12 13.15 -39.92
CA PRO A 145 -3.19 12.30 -39.43
C PRO A 145 -2.92 11.84 -38.00
N ALA A 146 -3.97 11.37 -37.31
CA ALA A 146 -3.85 10.78 -35.99
C ALA A 146 -2.97 9.52 -36.07
N ILE A 147 -2.03 9.42 -35.14
CA ILE A 147 -1.08 8.31 -34.99
C ILE A 147 -1.46 7.58 -33.73
N GLU A 148 -1.96 6.36 -33.88
CA GLU A 148 -2.33 5.49 -32.77
C GLU A 148 -1.10 4.77 -32.22
N ILE A 149 -0.86 4.89 -30.92
CA ILE A 149 0.27 4.31 -30.23
C ILE A 149 -0.24 3.62 -28.98
N GLU A 150 0.14 2.37 -28.78
CA GLU A 150 -0.06 1.69 -27.51
C GLU A 150 0.90 2.24 -26.47
N ILE A 151 0.35 2.78 -25.38
CA ILE A 151 1.08 3.53 -24.37
C ILE A 151 0.79 2.97 -22.99
N ALA A 152 1.86 2.76 -22.23
CA ALA A 152 1.80 2.44 -20.82
C ALA A 152 1.07 3.55 -20.04
N VAL A 153 0.04 3.15 -19.30
CA VAL A 153 -0.76 4.05 -18.46
C VAL A 153 -0.58 3.70 -17.00
N GLY A 154 -0.84 4.67 -16.13
CA GLY A 154 -0.80 4.40 -14.71
C GLY A 154 -1.45 5.48 -13.85
N ASP A 155 -1.39 5.21 -12.56
CA ASP A 155 -1.84 6.12 -11.52
C ASP A 155 -0.76 6.23 -10.42
N MET A 156 -0.98 7.15 -9.48
CA MET A 156 -0.18 7.30 -8.27
C MET A 156 -0.70 6.41 -7.14
N ASP A 157 -1.29 5.26 -7.46
CA ASP A 157 -1.98 4.44 -6.48
C ASP A 157 -1.05 4.04 -5.31
N GLY A 158 -1.64 3.84 -4.13
CA GLY A 158 -0.96 3.90 -2.83
C GLY A 158 0.13 2.85 -2.54
N LEU A 159 0.57 2.08 -3.54
CA LEU A 159 1.81 1.31 -3.49
C LEU A 159 3.04 2.22 -3.35
N VAL A 160 2.92 3.46 -3.82
CA VAL A 160 4.02 4.41 -3.86
C VAL A 160 3.79 5.50 -2.81
N PRO A 161 4.78 5.77 -1.94
CA PRO A 161 4.64 6.82 -0.92
C PRO A 161 4.34 8.20 -1.54
N PRO A 162 3.57 9.07 -0.84
CA PRO A 162 3.07 10.33 -1.43
C PRO A 162 4.16 11.35 -1.77
N TYR A 163 5.39 11.18 -1.28
CA TYR A 163 6.54 12.05 -1.56
C TYR A 163 7.39 11.60 -2.76
N VAL A 164 7.04 10.48 -3.40
CA VAL A 164 7.70 10.02 -4.62
C VAL A 164 7.20 10.84 -5.81
N ALA A 165 8.10 11.16 -6.75
CA ALA A 165 7.73 11.90 -7.96
C ALA A 165 6.69 11.13 -8.78
N ASN A 166 5.80 11.87 -9.45
CA ASN A 166 4.73 11.31 -10.27
C ASN A 166 5.23 10.30 -11.32
N ALA A 167 6.34 10.63 -11.99
CA ALA A 167 6.93 9.74 -12.99
C ALA A 167 7.34 8.39 -12.40
N ASP A 168 8.02 8.39 -11.25
CA ASP A 168 8.44 7.16 -10.59
C ASP A 168 7.23 6.34 -10.16
N ALA A 169 6.20 7.00 -9.61
CA ALA A 169 4.99 6.33 -9.14
C ALA A 169 4.26 5.64 -10.30
N THR A 170 4.04 6.38 -11.39
CA THR A 170 3.37 5.86 -12.60
C THR A 170 4.16 4.72 -13.23
N LEU A 171 5.49 4.81 -13.28
CA LEU A 171 6.34 3.76 -13.84
C LEU A 171 6.34 2.49 -12.98
N LEU A 172 6.39 2.63 -11.65
CA LEU A 172 6.27 1.50 -10.72
C LEU A 172 4.89 0.85 -10.81
N TYR A 173 3.84 1.66 -10.91
CA TYR A 173 2.48 1.17 -11.11
C TYR A 173 2.38 0.33 -12.37
N TRP A 174 2.75 0.91 -13.51
CA TRP A 174 2.73 0.23 -14.80
C TRP A 174 3.57 -1.05 -14.76
N TRP A 175 4.72 -1.03 -14.09
CA TRP A 175 5.55 -2.22 -13.93
C TRP A 175 4.83 -3.36 -13.18
N THR A 176 3.95 -3.05 -12.23
CA THR A 176 3.17 -4.09 -11.53
C THR A 176 1.95 -4.58 -12.33
N THR A 177 1.26 -3.70 -13.06
CA THR A 177 -0.02 -4.00 -13.70
C THR A 177 0.09 -4.32 -15.19
N HIS A 178 1.17 -3.87 -15.83
CA HIS A 178 1.43 -3.92 -17.27
C HIS A 178 0.27 -3.32 -18.09
N GLU A 179 -0.46 -2.35 -17.53
CA GLU A 179 -1.61 -1.76 -18.21
C GLU A 179 -1.17 -0.78 -19.30
N ALA A 180 -1.66 -1.00 -20.51
CA ALA A 180 -1.45 -0.12 -21.64
C ALA A 180 -2.79 0.30 -22.25
N ASN A 181 -2.79 1.43 -22.94
CA ASN A 181 -3.94 1.93 -23.67
C ASN A 181 -3.48 2.55 -25.00
N THR A 182 -4.26 2.35 -26.06
CA THR A 182 -3.98 2.93 -27.37
C THR A 182 -4.38 4.39 -27.37
N MET A 183 -3.42 5.32 -27.39
CA MET A 183 -3.68 6.75 -27.46
C MET A 183 -3.29 7.29 -28.83
N SER A 184 -4.00 8.33 -29.26
CA SER A 184 -3.79 8.94 -30.58
C SER A 184 -3.04 10.26 -30.41
N PHE A 185 -2.08 10.51 -31.30
CA PHE A 185 -1.23 11.71 -31.31
C PHE A 185 -1.19 12.34 -32.68
N ARG A 186 -0.81 13.62 -32.75
CA ARG A 186 -0.58 14.33 -34.01
C ARG A 186 0.73 15.07 -33.97
N ILE A 187 1.35 15.18 -35.13
CA ILE A 187 2.55 15.98 -35.33
C ILE A 187 2.09 17.26 -36.00
N ARG A 188 2.49 18.39 -35.42
CA ARG A 188 2.29 19.70 -36.02
C ARG A 188 3.66 20.26 -36.40
N THR A 189 3.79 20.61 -37.67
CA THR A 189 4.98 21.27 -38.21
C THR A 189 4.62 22.70 -38.56
N VAL A 190 5.38 23.66 -38.03
CA VAL A 190 5.24 25.10 -38.29
C VAL A 190 6.52 25.57 -38.98
N PRO A 191 6.61 25.47 -40.32
CA PRO A 191 7.86 25.71 -41.04
C PRO A 191 8.39 27.14 -40.88
N GLU A 192 7.50 28.14 -40.88
CA GLU A 192 7.87 29.56 -40.68
C GLU A 192 8.67 29.81 -39.40
N GLN A 193 8.34 29.07 -38.34
CA GLN A 193 8.98 29.17 -37.03
C GLN A 193 10.07 28.11 -36.84
N LYS A 194 10.24 27.19 -37.80
CA LYS A 194 11.07 25.99 -37.69
C LYS A 194 10.77 25.20 -36.42
N ILE A 195 9.49 24.99 -36.16
CA ILE A 195 9.00 24.28 -34.97
C ILE A 195 8.32 22.98 -35.38
N VAL A 196 8.61 21.92 -34.64
CA VAL A 196 7.91 20.63 -34.70
C VAL A 196 7.38 20.31 -33.31
N GLU A 197 6.08 20.04 -33.23
CA GLU A 197 5.39 19.75 -31.98
C GLU A 197 4.69 18.40 -32.07
N ILE A 198 4.70 17.64 -30.97
CA ILE A 198 3.86 16.45 -30.83
C ILE A 198 2.72 16.80 -29.89
N TRP A 199 1.50 16.57 -30.35
CA TRP A 199 0.26 16.91 -29.65
C TRP A 199 -0.56 15.65 -29.34
N PRO A 200 -1.33 15.64 -28.24
CA PRO A 200 -2.42 14.68 -28.08
C PRO A 200 -3.46 14.88 -29.20
N ASP A 201 -3.94 13.79 -29.79
CA ASP A 201 -5.15 13.85 -30.60
C ASP A 201 -6.36 14.07 -29.69
N SER A 202 -7.36 14.75 -30.21
CA SER A 202 -8.50 15.22 -29.45
C SER A 202 -9.61 15.60 -30.42
N TYR A 203 -10.86 15.51 -29.98
CA TYR A 203 -12.01 15.87 -30.81
C TYR A 203 -11.95 17.34 -31.29
N PHE A 204 -11.27 18.22 -30.55
CA PHE A 204 -11.08 19.64 -30.90
C PHE A 204 -10.30 19.87 -32.21
N TRP A 205 -9.54 18.88 -32.68
CA TRP A 205 -8.87 18.98 -33.97
C TRP A 205 -9.83 18.87 -35.17
N TYR A 206 -11.00 18.25 -34.97
CA TYR A 206 -11.98 18.00 -36.05
C TYR A 206 -12.99 19.13 -36.22
N ASP A 207 -13.25 19.91 -35.16
CA ASP A 207 -14.28 20.97 -35.15
C ASP A 207 -13.80 22.29 -35.79
N ASN A 208 -12.49 22.42 -36.01
CA ASN A 208 -11.89 23.61 -36.60
C ASN A 208 -11.77 23.49 -38.12
N GLU A 209 -12.88 23.72 -38.84
CA GLU A 209 -12.92 23.90 -40.31
C GLU A 209 -12.06 25.09 -40.81
N LYS A 210 -11.55 25.93 -39.92
CA LYS A 210 -10.69 27.08 -40.25
C LYS A 210 -9.25 26.76 -39.90
N LYS A 211 -8.35 26.75 -40.90
CA LYS A 211 -6.86 26.76 -40.83
C LYS A 211 -6.29 26.80 -39.39
N TYR A 212 -6.39 25.66 -38.71
CA TYR A 212 -5.72 25.21 -37.48
C TYR A 212 -5.39 26.21 -36.35
N PRO A 213 -6.35 26.89 -35.70
CA PRO A 213 -6.09 27.45 -34.38
C PRO A 213 -5.90 26.29 -33.38
N THR A 214 -4.71 26.19 -32.79
CA THR A 214 -4.43 25.30 -31.66
C THR A 214 -5.50 25.49 -30.58
N PRO A 215 -6.12 24.41 -30.08
CA PRO A 215 -7.09 24.55 -29.00
C PRO A 215 -6.43 25.24 -27.81
N PRO A 216 -6.99 26.35 -27.29
CA PRO A 216 -6.31 27.21 -26.31
C PRO A 216 -6.00 26.49 -24.99
N SER A 217 -6.68 25.38 -24.71
CA SER A 217 -6.48 24.54 -23.52
C SER A 217 -5.43 23.44 -23.69
N LEU A 218 -5.08 23.07 -24.92
CA LEU A 218 -4.13 22.01 -25.19
C LEU A 218 -2.70 22.54 -25.18
N LYS A 219 -1.76 21.68 -24.79
CA LYS A 219 -0.32 21.97 -24.86
C LYS A 219 0.38 20.83 -25.61
N PRO A 220 1.46 21.12 -26.35
CA PRO A 220 2.27 20.08 -26.95
C PRO A 220 2.96 19.25 -25.85
N LEU A 221 3.17 17.97 -26.13
CA LEU A 221 3.90 17.03 -25.27
C LEU A 221 5.40 17.28 -25.32
N ILE A 222 5.89 17.64 -26.51
CA ILE A 222 7.25 18.11 -26.76
C ILE A 222 7.21 19.14 -27.89
N THR A 223 8.01 20.17 -27.75
CA THR A 223 8.28 21.18 -28.80
C THR A 223 9.76 21.10 -29.14
N MET A 224 10.05 20.97 -30.43
CA MET A 224 11.38 20.99 -31.00
C MET A 224 11.50 22.23 -31.88
N GLU A 225 12.45 23.11 -31.56
CA GLU A 225 12.72 24.35 -32.28
C GLU A 225 14.11 24.23 -32.93
N PHE A 226 14.17 24.34 -34.26
CA PHE A 226 15.44 24.32 -34.97
C PHE A 226 16.05 25.71 -35.00
N ASN A 227 17.26 25.80 -34.47
CA ASN A 227 18.10 26.97 -34.67
C ASN A 227 18.47 27.01 -36.16
N GLY A 228 18.31 28.16 -36.81
CA GLY A 228 18.41 28.29 -38.27
C GLY A 228 19.77 27.92 -38.90
N ASP A 229 20.76 27.57 -38.08
CA ASP A 229 22.10 27.17 -38.48
C ASP A 229 22.16 25.64 -38.69
N ALA A 230 22.51 25.24 -39.92
CA ALA A 230 22.70 23.85 -40.31
C ALA A 230 23.81 23.20 -39.47
N GLY A 231 23.42 22.40 -38.47
CA GLY A 231 24.33 21.66 -37.58
C GLY A 231 24.26 22.07 -36.10
N SER A 232 23.50 23.10 -35.76
CA SER A 232 23.19 23.39 -34.36
C SER A 232 22.12 22.42 -33.84
N PRO A 233 22.26 21.86 -32.62
CA PRO A 233 21.27 20.96 -32.07
C PRO A 233 19.94 21.70 -31.86
N PRO A 234 18.79 21.04 -32.11
CA PRO A 234 17.50 21.66 -31.85
C PRO A 234 17.31 21.88 -30.35
N LYS A 235 16.51 22.89 -30.04
CA LYS A 235 16.07 23.16 -28.67
C LYS A 235 14.80 22.38 -28.40
N PHE A 236 14.82 21.58 -27.34
CA PHE A 236 13.67 20.83 -26.88
C PHE A 236 13.03 21.51 -25.69
N THR A 237 11.70 21.59 -25.70
CA THR A 237 10.91 22.08 -24.57
C THR A 237 9.84 21.07 -24.22
N PHE A 238 9.79 20.68 -22.96
CA PHE A 238 8.71 19.87 -22.39
C PHE A 238 7.81 20.75 -21.51
N PRO A 239 6.54 20.38 -21.34
CA PRO A 239 5.68 20.98 -20.33
C PRO A 239 6.31 20.86 -18.94
N PRO A 240 6.22 21.89 -18.08
CA PRO A 240 6.85 21.87 -16.77
C PRO A 240 6.15 20.89 -15.81
N PRO A 241 6.86 20.41 -14.77
CA PRO A 241 6.25 19.66 -13.67
C PRO A 241 5.11 20.45 -12.99
N PRO A 242 4.07 19.78 -12.47
CA PRO A 242 3.84 18.33 -12.45
C PRO A 242 3.16 17.80 -13.73
N THR A 243 2.95 18.65 -14.74
CA THR A 243 2.20 18.29 -15.96
C THR A 243 2.93 17.25 -16.79
N SER A 244 4.25 17.41 -16.91
CA SER A 244 5.14 16.39 -17.43
C SER A 244 6.33 16.25 -16.48
N SER A 245 6.77 15.02 -16.24
CA SER A 245 7.92 14.74 -15.37
C SER A 245 8.74 13.58 -15.91
N SER A 246 10.06 13.65 -15.73
CA SER A 246 10.95 12.52 -15.99
C SER A 246 11.10 11.66 -14.72
N PRO A 247 11.41 10.36 -14.87
CA PRO A 247 11.79 9.54 -13.73
C PRO A 247 12.94 10.17 -12.95
N SER A 248 12.96 9.98 -11.64
CA SER A 248 14.03 10.46 -10.78
C SER A 248 15.34 9.75 -11.10
N ILE A 249 16.44 10.40 -10.74
CA ILE A 249 17.79 9.85 -10.92
C ILE A 249 17.96 8.52 -10.17
N LEU A 250 17.24 8.35 -9.05
CA LEU A 250 17.27 7.15 -8.21
C LEU A 250 16.19 6.12 -8.55
N TYR A 251 15.40 6.33 -9.61
CA TYR A 251 14.37 5.40 -10.05
C TYR A 251 14.89 3.95 -10.21
N PRO A 252 16.05 3.69 -10.86
CA PRO A 252 16.56 2.33 -11.01
C PRO A 252 16.89 1.66 -9.67
N ILE A 253 17.39 2.43 -8.69
CA ILE A 253 17.66 1.92 -7.34
C ILE A 253 16.35 1.55 -6.65
N ARG A 254 15.33 2.42 -6.75
CA ARG A 254 14.02 2.15 -6.18
C ARG A 254 13.37 0.90 -6.79
N LEU A 255 13.42 0.76 -8.12
CA LEU A 255 12.95 -0.43 -8.81
C LEU A 255 13.69 -1.68 -8.34
N GLY A 256 15.03 -1.61 -8.21
CA GLY A 256 15.84 -2.71 -7.68
C GLY A 256 15.47 -3.12 -6.25
N LEU A 257 15.22 -2.14 -5.37
CA LEU A 257 14.75 -2.41 -4.02
C LEU A 257 13.36 -3.06 -4.01
N LEU A 258 12.45 -2.60 -4.87
CA LEU A 258 11.11 -3.19 -5.01
C LEU A 258 11.18 -4.64 -5.53
N LEU A 259 12.01 -4.90 -6.55
CA LEU A 259 12.28 -6.22 -7.09
C LEU A 259 12.81 -7.20 -6.04
N PHE A 260 13.52 -6.70 -5.03
CA PHE A 260 13.98 -7.52 -3.91
C PHE A 260 12.91 -7.68 -2.82
N LEU A 261 12.14 -6.62 -2.54
CA LEU A 261 11.09 -6.60 -1.53
C LEU A 261 9.93 -7.54 -1.83
N LEU A 262 9.49 -7.59 -3.09
CA LEU A 262 8.34 -8.40 -3.50
C LEU A 262 8.55 -9.90 -3.26
N PRO A 263 9.60 -10.56 -3.79
CA PRO A 263 9.82 -11.99 -3.54
C PRO A 263 10.09 -12.29 -2.07
N LEU A 264 10.82 -11.41 -1.37
CA LEU A 264 11.12 -11.60 0.05
C LEU A 264 9.85 -11.47 0.91
N GLY A 265 8.97 -10.53 0.56
CA GLY A 265 7.65 -10.37 1.16
C GLY A 265 6.74 -11.56 0.89
N ALA A 266 6.75 -12.08 -0.35
CA ALA A 266 6.00 -13.29 -0.71
C ALA A 266 6.46 -14.52 0.08
N ILE A 267 7.79 -14.72 0.22
CA ILE A 267 8.35 -15.77 1.07
C ILE A 267 7.91 -15.58 2.53
N GLY A 268 8.01 -14.36 3.06
CA GLY A 268 7.55 -14.03 4.41
C GLY A 268 6.07 -14.35 4.62
N PHE A 269 5.21 -13.99 3.66
CA PHE A 269 3.77 -14.28 3.68
C PHE A 269 3.49 -15.79 3.64
N LEU A 270 4.16 -16.55 2.77
CA LEU A 270 4.00 -18.00 2.69
C LEU A 270 4.41 -18.69 4.00
N LEU A 271 5.52 -18.25 4.61
CA LEU A 271 5.95 -18.73 5.92
C LEU A 271 4.90 -18.39 6.99
N PHE A 272 4.42 -17.15 7.02
CA PHE A 272 3.39 -16.70 7.97
C PHE A 272 2.11 -17.53 7.87
N VAL A 273 1.57 -17.73 6.66
CA VAL A 273 0.36 -18.54 6.43
C VAL A 273 0.57 -19.98 6.92
N THR A 274 1.73 -20.56 6.60
CA THR A 274 2.08 -21.94 7.02
C THR A 274 2.13 -22.06 8.54
N PHE A 275 2.85 -21.15 9.23
CA PHE A 275 2.93 -21.18 10.69
C PHE A 275 1.60 -20.86 11.36
N SER A 276 0.84 -19.90 10.84
CA SER A 276 -0.49 -19.57 11.34
C SER A 276 -1.41 -20.80 11.31
N GLY A 277 -1.37 -21.59 10.23
CA GLY A 277 -2.11 -22.85 10.14
C GLY A 277 -1.68 -23.88 11.19
N ILE A 278 -0.37 -24.04 11.43
CA ILE A 278 0.16 -24.94 12.45
C ILE A 278 -0.27 -24.49 13.86
N PHE A 279 -0.14 -23.20 14.18
CA PHE A 279 -0.56 -22.66 15.48
C PHE A 279 -2.06 -22.79 15.69
N HIS A 280 -2.87 -22.50 14.66
CA HIS A 280 -4.31 -22.68 14.72
C HIS A 280 -4.69 -24.15 14.96
N GLY A 281 -4.07 -25.09 14.24
CA GLY A 281 -4.27 -26.52 14.45
C GLY A 281 -3.86 -26.99 15.85
N LEU A 282 -2.72 -26.52 16.36
CA LEU A 282 -2.26 -26.82 17.72
C LEU A 282 -3.23 -26.25 18.77
N PHE A 283 -3.72 -25.04 18.57
CA PHE A 283 -4.71 -24.42 19.45
C PHE A 283 -6.02 -25.22 19.49
N ILE A 284 -6.52 -25.67 18.33
CA ILE A 284 -7.69 -26.56 18.26
C ILE A 284 -7.42 -27.90 18.99
N LEU A 285 -6.23 -28.47 18.83
CA LEU A 285 -5.88 -29.72 19.50
C LEU A 285 -5.85 -29.55 21.03
N LEU A 286 -5.20 -28.49 21.53
CA LEU A 286 -5.10 -28.21 22.96
C LEU A 286 -6.46 -27.94 23.59
N THR A 287 -7.33 -27.17 22.91
CA THR A 287 -8.70 -26.92 23.37
C THR A 287 -9.53 -28.20 23.43
N ARG A 288 -9.38 -29.12 22.46
CA ARG A 288 -10.03 -30.45 22.51
C ARG A 288 -9.54 -31.32 23.65
N ILE A 289 -8.22 -31.35 23.90
CA ILE A 289 -7.63 -32.09 25.03
C ILE A 289 -8.14 -31.52 26.35
N ALA A 290 -8.18 -30.19 26.50
CA ALA A 290 -8.69 -29.52 27.69
C ALA A 290 -10.18 -29.83 27.92
N ALA A 291 -11.00 -29.78 26.87
CA ALA A 291 -12.43 -30.11 26.95
C ALA A 291 -12.65 -31.57 27.35
N PHE A 292 -11.90 -32.51 26.77
CA PHE A 292 -11.94 -33.92 27.14
C PHE A 292 -11.47 -34.15 28.58
N GLY A 293 -10.39 -33.48 29.01
CA GLY A 293 -9.91 -33.50 30.39
C GLY A 293 -10.96 -33.00 31.37
N GLY A 294 -11.62 -31.87 31.05
CA GLY A 294 -12.73 -31.33 31.84
C GLY A 294 -13.91 -32.30 31.94
N LEU A 295 -14.26 -32.97 30.84
CA LEU A 295 -15.29 -34.02 30.85
C LEU A 295 -14.90 -35.18 31.77
N CYS A 296 -13.67 -35.69 31.66
CA CYS A 296 -13.16 -36.76 32.51
C CYS A 296 -13.15 -36.38 33.99
N ILE A 297 -12.71 -35.17 34.34
CA ILE A 297 -12.75 -34.65 35.71
C ILE A 297 -14.19 -34.57 36.22
N THR A 298 -15.12 -34.12 35.38
CA THR A 298 -16.55 -34.03 35.73
C THR A 298 -17.14 -35.42 35.99
N VAL A 299 -16.92 -36.38 35.08
CA VAL A 299 -17.40 -37.76 35.24
C VAL A 299 -16.78 -38.41 36.48
N TYR A 300 -15.47 -38.23 36.70
CA TYR A 300 -14.79 -38.72 37.89
C TYR A 300 -15.33 -38.08 39.16
N GLY A 301 -15.58 -36.77 39.15
CA GLY A 301 -16.18 -36.04 40.27
C GLY A 301 -17.58 -36.55 40.62
N VAL A 302 -18.42 -36.79 39.61
CA VAL A 302 -19.75 -37.39 39.79
C VAL A 302 -19.65 -38.83 40.30
N TYR A 303 -18.77 -39.65 39.73
CA TYR A 303 -18.52 -41.02 40.19
C TYR A 303 -18.04 -41.05 41.63
N TRP A 304 -17.06 -40.21 41.97
CA TRP A 304 -16.51 -40.08 43.31
C TRP A 304 -17.59 -39.63 44.31
N TRP A 305 -18.41 -38.63 43.94
CA TRP A 305 -19.55 -38.15 44.72
C TRP A 305 -20.60 -39.25 44.99
N ILE A 306 -20.88 -40.09 44.00
CA ILE A 306 -21.81 -41.22 44.15
C ILE A 306 -21.21 -42.31 45.05
N LYS A 307 -19.93 -42.63 44.85
CA LYS A 307 -19.26 -43.78 45.51
C LYS A 307 -18.87 -43.51 46.95
N HIS A 308 -18.40 -42.31 47.27
CA HIS A 308 -17.87 -42.00 48.61
C HIS A 308 -18.92 -41.58 49.63
N GLU A 309 -20.19 -41.87 49.36
CA GLU A 309 -21.36 -41.40 50.10
C GLU A 309 -21.42 -39.87 50.13
N ARG A 310 -22.62 -39.31 50.01
CA ARG A 310 -22.83 -37.87 50.21
C ARG A 310 -22.16 -37.50 51.53
N PRO A 311 -21.39 -36.38 51.64
CA PRO A 311 -20.95 -35.89 52.95
C PRO A 311 -22.17 -35.98 53.84
N ARG A 312 -22.08 -36.79 54.91
CA ARG A 312 -23.25 -37.21 55.67
C ARG A 312 -23.91 -35.93 56.19
N MET A 313 -24.93 -35.44 55.47
CA MET A 313 -25.91 -34.49 55.99
C MET A 313 -26.87 -35.24 56.92
N SER A 314 -26.34 -36.19 57.69
CA SER A 314 -26.69 -36.27 59.09
C SER A 314 -25.95 -35.10 59.75
N VAL A 315 -26.40 -33.84 59.61
CA VAL A 315 -27.19 -33.30 60.72
C VAL A 315 -28.06 -34.41 61.26
N SER A 316 -27.49 -35.18 62.20
CA SER A 316 -28.19 -36.36 62.68
C SER A 316 -29.52 -35.84 63.22
N LEU A 317 -30.62 -36.56 62.99
CA LEU A 317 -31.89 -36.19 63.62
C LEU A 317 -31.69 -36.04 65.14
N THR A 318 -30.70 -36.72 65.71
CA THR A 318 -30.16 -36.50 67.06
C THR A 318 -29.54 -35.12 67.28
N ASP A 319 -28.73 -34.55 66.39
CA ASP A 319 -28.23 -33.17 66.53
C ASP A 319 -29.35 -32.14 66.42
N VAL A 320 -30.30 -32.33 65.49
CA VAL A 320 -31.47 -31.44 65.39
C VAL A 320 -32.36 -31.58 66.63
N ARG A 321 -32.54 -32.80 67.13
CA ARG A 321 -33.36 -33.11 68.30
C ARG A 321 -32.71 -32.63 69.60
N ASP A 322 -31.40 -32.78 69.76
CA ASP A 322 -30.66 -32.24 70.90
C ASP A 322 -30.71 -30.72 70.90
N VAL A 323 -30.55 -30.07 69.75
CA VAL A 323 -30.72 -28.61 69.65
C VAL A 323 -32.18 -28.21 69.96
N LEU A 324 -33.17 -28.95 69.44
CA LEU A 324 -34.59 -28.67 69.69
C LEU A 324 -34.96 -28.89 71.16
N ASP A 325 -34.54 -29.99 71.77
CA ASP A 325 -34.78 -30.35 73.17
C ASP A 325 -34.07 -29.36 74.10
N THR A 326 -32.83 -28.97 73.80
CA THR A 326 -32.13 -27.90 74.54
C THR A 326 -32.86 -26.56 74.43
N THR A 327 -33.41 -26.26 73.25
CA THR A 327 -34.19 -25.02 73.05
C THR A 327 -35.51 -25.08 73.82
N LEU A 328 -36.19 -26.23 73.81
CA LEU A 328 -37.44 -26.47 74.51
C LEU A 328 -37.26 -26.40 76.03
N ASP A 329 -36.19 -27.01 76.55
CA ASP A 329 -35.83 -26.96 77.98
C ASP A 329 -35.47 -25.54 78.41
N ASN A 330 -34.75 -24.77 77.58
CA ASN A 330 -34.47 -23.37 77.87
C ASN A 330 -35.74 -22.52 77.90
N VAL A 331 -36.69 -22.76 76.99
CA VAL A 331 -38.01 -22.08 77.01
C VAL A 331 -38.81 -22.48 78.26
N ARG A 332 -38.79 -23.77 78.62
CA ARG A 332 -39.46 -24.27 79.83
C ARG A 332 -38.86 -23.65 81.10
N MET A 333 -37.54 -23.65 81.24
CA MET A 333 -36.85 -22.99 82.35
C MET A 333 -37.13 -21.50 82.40
N ARG A 334 -37.20 -20.81 81.25
CA ARG A 334 -37.62 -19.39 81.19
C ARG A 334 -39.08 -19.20 81.61
N SER A 335 -39.98 -20.11 81.25
CA SER A 335 -41.39 -20.05 81.68
C SER A 335 -41.56 -20.31 83.19
N GLU A 336 -40.77 -21.23 83.75
CA GLU A 336 -40.74 -21.52 85.18
C GLU A 336 -40.07 -20.38 85.98
N ALA A 337 -39.03 -19.76 85.41
CA ALA A 337 -38.41 -18.55 85.95
C ALA A 337 -39.32 -17.31 85.84
N ALA A 338 -40.17 -17.21 84.80
CA ALA A 338 -41.18 -16.16 84.70
C ALA A 338 -42.37 -16.37 85.64
N THR A 339 -42.63 -17.62 86.06
CA THR A 339 -43.68 -17.95 87.06
C THR A 339 -43.17 -17.75 88.50
N ARG A 340 -41.86 -17.80 88.72
CA ARG A 340 -41.23 -17.30 89.95
C ARG A 340 -40.87 -15.85 89.73
N GLU A 341 -41.81 -14.93 89.90
CA GLU A 341 -41.46 -13.51 90.07
C GLU A 341 -40.44 -13.38 91.22
N PRO A 342 -39.19 -12.96 90.96
CA PRO A 342 -38.46 -12.23 91.97
C PRO A 342 -39.10 -10.84 92.01
N THR A 343 -39.78 -10.56 93.12
CA THR A 343 -40.16 -9.22 93.55
C THR A 343 -39.00 -8.26 93.25
N GLN A 344 -39.19 -7.43 92.22
CA GLN A 344 -38.32 -6.32 91.90
C GLN A 344 -38.24 -5.39 93.11
N VAL A 345 -37.08 -5.36 93.77
CA VAL A 345 -36.64 -4.16 94.48
C VAL A 345 -35.90 -3.33 93.46
N VAL A 346 -36.61 -2.36 92.91
CA VAL A 346 -36.08 -1.29 92.08
C VAL A 346 -35.20 -0.42 92.96
N ASP A 347 -33.88 -0.48 92.76
CA ASP A 347 -32.95 0.51 93.30
C ASP A 347 -32.55 1.47 92.17
N LEU A 348 -33.19 2.64 92.20
CA LEU A 348 -33.09 3.74 91.25
C LEU A 348 -31.89 4.62 91.63
N GLU A 349 -30.67 4.09 91.63
CA GLU A 349 -29.50 4.92 91.96
C GLU A 349 -28.18 4.44 91.33
N ALA A 350 -28.18 4.22 90.00
CA ALA A 350 -26.94 4.12 89.23
C ALA A 350 -27.13 4.43 87.73
N GLN A 351 -27.92 5.45 87.40
CA GLN A 351 -27.84 6.12 86.10
C GLN A 351 -27.03 7.40 86.24
N ASN A 352 -25.71 7.25 86.23
CA ASN A 352 -24.79 8.26 85.74
C ASN A 352 -23.40 7.67 85.87
N ALA A 353 -22.79 7.28 84.74
CA ALA A 353 -21.47 7.77 84.38
C ALA A 353 -20.95 7.03 83.12
N THR A 354 -20.79 7.82 82.06
CA THR A 354 -19.58 7.91 81.22
C THR A 354 -19.36 7.00 80.00
N VAL A 355 -18.88 7.72 78.97
CA VAL A 355 -17.98 7.36 77.86
C VAL A 355 -18.68 6.86 76.59
N SER A 356 -19.01 7.72 75.63
CA SER A 356 -18.13 8.45 74.67
C SER A 356 -17.47 7.54 73.63
N VAL A 357 -17.93 7.62 72.37
CA VAL A 357 -17.17 8.15 71.21
C VAL A 357 -15.93 7.35 70.84
N GLU A 358 -15.96 6.65 69.70
CA GLU A 358 -14.84 6.73 68.74
C GLU A 358 -15.26 6.40 67.29
N THR A 359 -15.11 7.43 66.45
CA THR A 359 -15.09 7.49 64.98
C THR A 359 -13.66 7.31 64.46
N VAL A 360 -13.43 6.50 63.41
CA VAL A 360 -12.29 6.64 62.44
C VAL A 360 -12.70 5.87 61.14
N ILE A 361 -13.21 6.48 60.07
CA ILE A 361 -12.56 7.09 58.88
C ILE A 361 -11.14 6.59 58.56
N GLU A 362 -10.95 5.82 57.49
CA GLU A 362 -9.80 6.05 56.62
C GLU A 362 -10.06 5.66 55.14
N LYS A 363 -9.83 6.66 54.28
CA LYS A 363 -9.69 6.58 52.82
C LYS A 363 -8.27 6.14 52.50
N GLU A 364 -8.05 5.46 51.37
CA GLU A 364 -6.90 5.82 50.53
C GLU A 364 -7.15 5.43 49.07
N GLY A 365 -7.09 6.44 48.19
CA GLY A 365 -6.91 6.27 46.76
C GLY A 365 -5.43 6.38 46.41
N LYS A 366 -5.05 5.85 45.24
CA LYS A 366 -3.77 6.17 44.60
C LYS A 366 -3.93 6.15 43.09
N ASP A 367 -4.01 7.36 42.54
CA ASP A 367 -3.51 7.70 41.21
C ASP A 367 -1.98 7.78 41.24
N GLN A 368 -1.34 7.33 40.15
CA GLN A 368 0.02 7.61 39.66
C GLN A 368 0.18 6.71 38.42
N THR A 369 0.62 7.13 37.23
CA THR A 369 1.16 8.39 36.70
C THR A 369 1.15 8.25 35.17
#